data_AF-A0A7V9GWA3-F1
#
_entry.id   AF-A0A7V9GWA3-F1
#
_cell.length_a   1.000
_cell.length_b   1.000
_cell.length_c   1.000
_cell.angle_alpha   90.00
_cell.angle_beta   90.00
_cell.angle_gamma   90.00
#
_symmetry.space_group_name_H-M   'P 1'
#
loop_
_entity.id
_entity.type
_entity.pdbx_description
1 polymer ?
#
loop_
_entity_poly.entity_id
_entity_poly.type
_entity_poly.pdbx_seq_one_letter_code
_entity_poly.pdbx_strand_id
1 'polypeptide(L)'
;MQVVAIIVCLAVTVVAVALFARAAAEIVGVVRLGQPAVGRTDQPAVRTTTMLAETLGHTRMLQWTLVGAVHWVVFIGFGFLFFTLVTAYGQLFDPEFALPVIGHWVVFEWVTELLAWTMLASITTLFAIRVAGRPSAGGRRTRFFGSTMWQGYFVEAVIAGVGLC
;
A
#
# COMPACT_ATOMS: atom_id res chain seq x y z
N MET A 1 0.11 -30.32 7.00
CA MET A 1 0.36 -28.86 7.13
C MET A 1 -0.40 -28.02 6.11
N GLN A 2 -0.52 -28.45 4.84
CA GLN A 2 -1.20 -27.69 3.78
C GLN A 2 -2.64 -27.27 4.13
N VAL A 3 -3.49 -28.20 4.59
CA VAL A 3 -4.88 -27.90 4.96
C VAL A 3 -4.97 -26.84 6.06
N VAL A 4 -4.06 -26.89 7.04
CA VAL A 4 -4.00 -25.88 8.11
C VAL A 4 -3.65 -24.51 7.54
N ALA A 5 -2.65 -24.44 6.64
CA ALA A 5 -2.29 -23.21 5.96
C ALA A 5 -3.46 -22.65 5.14
N ILE A 6 -4.15 -23.50 4.35
CA ILE A 6 -5.35 -23.13 3.59
C ILE A 6 -6.39 -22.46 4.50
N ILE A 7 -6.77 -23.15 5.56
CA ILE A 7 -7.82 -22.69 6.47
C ILE A 7 -7.42 -21.37 7.14
N VAL A 8 -6.20 -21.29 7.68
CA VAL A 8 -5.73 -20.10 8.40
C VAL A 8 -5.63 -18.90 7.47
N CYS A 9 -4.97 -19.05 6.32
CA CYS A 9 -4.83 -17.97 5.34
C CYS A 9 -6.20 -17.47 4.88
N LEU A 10 -7.08 -18.36 4.40
CA LEU A 10 -8.38 -17.93 3.88
C LEU A 10 -9.28 -17.33 4.97
N ALA A 11 -9.29 -17.88 6.19
CA ALA A 11 -10.06 -17.32 7.28
C ALA A 11 -9.59 -15.90 7.65
N VAL A 12 -8.27 -15.69 7.76
CA VAL A 12 -7.69 -14.36 8.01
C VAL A 12 -8.04 -13.40 6.87
N THR A 13 -7.95 -13.83 5.61
CA THR A 13 -8.30 -13.01 4.45
C THR A 13 -9.76 -12.59 4.47
N VAL A 14 -10.69 -13.51 4.75
CA VAL A 14 -12.12 -13.20 4.86
C VAL A 14 -12.38 -12.15 5.93
N VAL A 15 -11.78 -12.31 7.12
CA VAL A 15 -11.91 -11.34 8.22
C VAL A 15 -11.33 -9.98 7.81
N ALA A 16 -10.13 -9.97 7.22
CA ALA A 16 -9.48 -8.74 6.78
C ALA A 16 -10.30 -7.99 5.72
N VAL A 17 -10.82 -8.69 4.72
CA VAL A 17 -11.67 -8.11 3.66
C VAL A 17 -12.99 -7.59 4.24
N ALA A 18 -13.61 -8.32 5.18
CA ALA A 18 -14.84 -7.87 5.84
C ALA A 18 -14.61 -6.58 6.65
N LEU A 19 -13.51 -6.50 7.40
CA LEU A 19 -13.15 -5.28 8.14
C LEU A 19 -12.80 -4.12 7.20
N PHE A 20 -12.07 -4.39 6.13
CA PHE A 20 -11.76 -3.40 5.09
C PHE A 20 -13.04 -2.84 4.46
N ALA A 21 -13.97 -3.71 4.05
CA ALA A 21 -15.25 -3.31 3.46
C ALA A 21 -16.07 -2.46 4.43
N ARG A 22 -16.10 -2.83 5.71
CA ARG A 22 -16.78 -2.05 6.76
C ARG A 22 -16.17 -0.65 6.91
N ALA A 23 -14.85 -0.55 6.99
CA ALA A 23 -14.15 0.73 7.12
C ALA A 23 -14.33 1.60 5.87
N ALA A 24 -14.28 1.01 4.67
CA ALA A 24 -14.54 1.71 3.42
C ALA A 24 -15.98 2.24 3.37
N ALA A 25 -16.97 1.46 3.81
CA ALA A 25 -18.36 1.89 3.89
C ALA A 25 -18.55 3.06 4.87
N GLU A 26 -17.82 3.06 5.99
CA GLU A 26 -17.82 4.16 6.96
C GLU A 26 -17.25 5.45 6.35
N ILE A 27 -16.09 5.37 5.67
CA ILE A 27 -15.49 6.50 4.97
C ILE A 27 -16.45 7.06 3.91
N VAL A 28 -17.07 6.18 3.11
CA VAL A 28 -18.06 6.59 2.12
C VAL A 28 -19.28 7.25 2.79
N GLY A 29 -19.73 6.73 3.93
CA GLY A 29 -20.80 7.31 4.73
C GLY A 29 -20.48 8.75 5.16
N VAL A 30 -19.27 8.97 5.70
CA VAL A 30 -18.80 10.31 6.11
C VAL A 30 -18.71 11.26 4.91
N VAL A 31 -18.14 10.81 3.78
CA VAL A 31 -18.02 11.63 2.57
C VAL A 31 -19.39 12.02 2.02
N ARG A 32 -20.40 11.13 2.12
CA ARG A 32 -21.77 11.40 1.68
C ARG A 32 -22.53 12.42 2.52
N LEU A 33 -22.02 12.80 3.70
CA LEU A 33 -22.58 13.91 4.48
C LEU A 33 -22.27 15.27 3.84
N GLY A 34 -21.28 15.34 2.95
CA GLY A 34 -20.95 16.55 2.21
C GLY A 34 -22.01 16.93 1.17
N GLN A 35 -22.03 18.21 0.78
CA GLN A 35 -22.92 18.69 -0.28
C GLN A 35 -22.62 18.00 -1.63
N PRO A 36 -23.63 17.76 -2.48
CA PRO A 36 -23.42 17.20 -3.81
C PRO A 36 -22.47 18.08 -4.62
N ALA A 37 -21.47 17.46 -5.24
CA ALA A 37 -20.61 18.14 -6.19
C ALA A 37 -21.33 18.23 -7.55
N VAL A 38 -22.13 19.27 -7.73
CA VAL A 38 -22.88 19.53 -8.98
C VAL A 38 -21.92 19.57 -10.16
N GLY A 39 -22.24 18.87 -11.24
CA GLY A 39 -21.43 18.80 -12.45
C GLY A 39 -20.25 17.83 -12.39
N ARG A 40 -19.98 17.14 -11.26
CA ARG A 40 -18.81 16.26 -11.09
C ARG A 40 -18.75 15.05 -12.03
N THR A 41 -19.84 14.71 -12.70
CA THR A 41 -19.92 13.62 -13.68
C THR A 41 -19.65 14.06 -15.11
N ASP A 42 -19.28 15.33 -15.33
CA ASP A 42 -18.85 15.81 -16.63
C ASP A 42 -17.51 15.17 -17.03
N GLN A 43 -17.31 14.94 -18.34
CA GLN A 43 -16.03 14.48 -18.92
C GLN A 43 -15.36 13.29 -18.18
N PRO A 44 -16.06 12.15 -18.00
CA PRO A 44 -15.56 11.04 -17.18
C PRO A 44 -14.20 10.51 -17.66
N ALA A 45 -13.97 10.47 -18.98
CA ALA A 45 -12.69 10.02 -19.55
C ALA A 45 -11.51 10.89 -19.10
N VAL A 46 -11.63 12.22 -19.20
CA VAL A 46 -10.57 13.16 -18.80
C VAL A 46 -10.28 13.06 -17.31
N ARG A 47 -11.33 12.94 -16.49
CA ARG A 47 -11.15 12.85 -15.03
C ARG A 47 -10.48 11.56 -14.62
N THR A 48 -10.84 10.43 -15.25
CA THR A 48 -10.18 9.15 -14.99
C THR A 48 -8.73 9.15 -15.45
N THR A 49 -8.41 9.70 -16.62
CA THR A 49 -7.02 9.76 -17.11
C THR A 49 -6.16 10.67 -16.24
N THR A 50 -6.68 11.84 -15.82
CA THR A 50 -5.99 12.71 -14.87
C THR A 50 -5.78 12.02 -13.53
N MET A 51 -6.81 11.36 -12.98
CA MET A 51 -6.69 10.62 -11.71
C MET A 51 -5.62 9.55 -11.79
N LEU A 52 -5.59 8.75 -12.87
CA LEU A 52 -4.58 7.72 -13.06
C LEU A 52 -3.18 8.32 -13.20
N ALA A 53 -3.02 9.40 -13.97
CA ALA A 53 -1.74 10.08 -14.15
C ALA A 53 -1.20 10.66 -12.83
N GLU A 54 -2.05 11.33 -12.06
CA GLU A 54 -1.67 11.87 -10.75
C GLU A 54 -1.39 10.76 -9.73
N THR A 55 -2.14 9.65 -9.76
CA THR A 55 -1.96 8.52 -8.85
C THR A 55 -0.69 7.75 -9.17
N LEU A 56 -0.51 7.27 -10.40
CA LEU A 56 0.66 6.49 -10.79
C LEU A 56 1.94 7.33 -10.81
N GLY A 57 1.83 8.58 -11.27
CA GLY A 57 2.94 9.51 -11.33
C GLY A 57 3.26 10.19 -10.01
N HIS A 58 2.41 10.06 -8.98
CA HIS A 58 2.53 10.74 -7.68
C HIS A 58 2.84 12.25 -7.80
N THR A 59 2.39 12.89 -8.88
CA THR A 59 2.87 14.22 -9.31
C THR A 59 2.63 15.31 -8.26
N ARG A 60 1.57 15.17 -7.47
CA ARG A 60 1.23 16.08 -6.36
C ARG A 60 2.07 15.82 -5.09
N MET A 61 2.50 14.59 -4.86
CA MET A 61 3.26 14.20 -3.67
C MET A 61 4.78 14.35 -3.88
N LEU A 62 5.26 14.19 -5.12
CA LEU A 62 6.65 14.43 -5.53
C LEU A 62 7.09 15.89 -5.38
N GLN A 63 6.16 16.83 -5.18
CA GLN A 63 6.50 18.21 -4.79
C GLN A 63 7.25 18.27 -3.44
N TRP A 64 7.12 17.23 -2.61
CA TRP A 64 7.87 17.04 -1.37
C TRP A 64 9.02 16.08 -1.65
N THR A 65 10.10 16.61 -2.24
CA THR A 65 11.08 15.86 -3.04
C THR A 65 11.55 14.53 -2.42
N LEU A 66 11.95 14.51 -1.16
CA LEU A 66 12.41 13.27 -0.52
C LEU A 66 11.26 12.33 -0.15
N VAL A 67 10.29 12.81 0.63
CA VAL A 67 9.17 11.99 1.16
C VAL A 67 8.32 11.43 0.02
N GLY A 68 8.04 12.26 -0.99
CA GLY A 68 7.30 11.85 -2.18
C GLY A 68 8.04 10.82 -3.01
N ALA A 69 9.36 10.97 -3.20
CA ALA A 69 10.15 9.99 -3.95
C ALA A 69 10.21 8.64 -3.24
N VAL A 70 10.53 8.61 -1.94
CA VAL A 70 10.58 7.32 -1.19
C VAL A 70 9.19 6.69 -1.06
N HIS A 71 8.13 7.49 -0.93
CA HIS A 71 6.76 6.97 -0.92
C HIS A 71 6.36 6.36 -2.27
N TRP A 72 6.76 7.00 -3.38
CA TRP A 72 6.52 6.46 -4.72
C TRP A 72 7.22 5.11 -4.93
N VAL A 73 8.45 4.94 -4.43
CA VAL A 73 9.14 3.64 -4.46
C VAL A 73 8.34 2.58 -3.69
N VAL A 74 7.84 2.91 -2.50
CA VAL A 74 6.97 1.99 -1.73
C VAL A 74 5.70 1.63 -2.52
N PHE A 75 5.07 2.62 -3.16
CA PHE A 75 3.87 2.40 -3.97
C PHE A 75 4.10 1.44 -5.15
N ILE A 76 5.17 1.66 -5.94
CA ILE A 76 5.52 0.78 -7.05
C ILE A 76 5.91 -0.62 -6.55
N GLY A 77 6.64 -0.69 -5.44
CA GLY A 77 6.97 -1.95 -4.76
C GLY A 77 5.71 -2.76 -4.44
N PHE A 78 4.72 -2.16 -3.77
CA PHE A 78 3.44 -2.82 -3.50
C PHE A 78 2.72 -3.30 -4.77
N GLY A 79 2.73 -2.51 -5.84
CA GLY A 79 2.13 -2.90 -7.11
C GLY A 79 2.76 -4.16 -7.71
N PHE A 80 4.08 -4.29 -7.62
CA PHE A 80 4.81 -5.47 -8.12
C PHE A 80 4.70 -6.67 -7.18
N LEU A 81 4.93 -6.48 -5.87
CA LEU A 81 4.82 -7.55 -4.86
C LEU A 81 3.39 -8.09 -4.74
N PHE A 82 2.37 -7.36 -5.21
CA PHE A 82 1.03 -7.93 -5.33
C PHE A 82 1.00 -9.21 -6.18
N PHE A 83 1.78 -9.29 -7.24
CA PHE A 83 1.82 -10.49 -8.08
C PHE A 83 2.48 -11.68 -7.35
N THR A 84 3.45 -11.44 -6.48
CA THR A 84 4.03 -12.51 -5.65
C THR A 84 3.02 -13.02 -4.63
N LEU A 85 2.20 -12.12 -4.05
CA LEU A 85 1.10 -12.49 -3.18
C LEU A 85 0.08 -13.39 -3.91
N VAL A 86 -0.30 -13.04 -5.15
CA VAL A 86 -1.22 -13.87 -5.94
C VAL A 86 -0.63 -15.26 -6.21
N THR A 87 0.66 -15.34 -6.54
CA THR A 87 1.37 -16.62 -6.68
C THR A 87 1.33 -17.42 -5.36
N ALA A 88 1.62 -16.78 -4.22
CA ALA A 88 1.59 -17.43 -2.91
C ALA A 88 0.20 -17.99 -2.53
N TYR A 89 -0.89 -17.31 -2.93
CA TYR A 89 -2.24 -17.85 -2.75
C TYR A 89 -2.50 -19.11 -3.57
N GLY A 90 -2.00 -19.17 -4.80
CA GLY A 90 -2.11 -20.39 -5.62
C GLY A 90 -1.24 -21.53 -5.07
N GLN A 91 -0.05 -21.21 -4.57
CA GLN A 91 0.88 -22.15 -3.92
C GLN A 91 0.32 -22.85 -2.68
N LEU A 92 -0.73 -22.28 -2.10
CA LEU A 92 -1.48 -22.89 -1.02
C LEU A 92 -2.17 -24.20 -1.43
N PHE A 93 -2.56 -24.31 -2.71
CA PHE A 93 -3.25 -25.46 -3.28
C PHE A 93 -2.34 -26.34 -4.12
N ASP A 94 -1.45 -25.73 -4.90
CA ASP A 94 -0.48 -26.39 -5.75
C ASP A 94 0.89 -25.74 -5.57
N PRO A 95 1.86 -26.40 -4.92
CA PRO A 95 3.19 -25.83 -4.65
C PRO A 95 3.93 -25.36 -5.91
N GLU A 96 3.62 -25.92 -7.09
CA GLU A 96 4.23 -25.54 -8.36
C GLU A 96 3.49 -24.38 -9.06
N PHE A 97 2.42 -23.87 -8.45
CA PHE A 97 1.66 -22.76 -9.02
C PHE A 97 2.54 -21.55 -9.25
N ALA A 98 2.48 -21.04 -10.47
CA ALA A 98 3.09 -19.81 -10.89
C ALA A 98 2.11 -19.06 -11.78
N LEU A 99 2.15 -17.72 -11.73
CA LEU A 99 1.35 -16.91 -12.63
C LEU A 99 1.76 -17.18 -14.08
N PRO A 100 0.80 -17.39 -15.00
CA PRO A 100 1.13 -17.58 -16.41
C PRO A 100 1.89 -16.37 -16.93
N VAL A 101 2.87 -16.60 -17.82
CA VAL A 101 3.74 -15.58 -18.43
C VAL A 101 4.81 -14.99 -17.50
N ILE A 102 4.45 -14.52 -16.30
CA ILE A 102 5.39 -13.79 -15.42
C ILE A 102 6.06 -14.66 -14.35
N GLY A 103 5.43 -15.77 -13.93
CA GLY A 103 5.90 -16.57 -12.80
C GLY A 103 7.16 -17.42 -13.06
N HIS A 104 7.61 -17.52 -14.31
CA HIS A 104 8.88 -18.18 -14.69
C HIS A 104 9.84 -17.22 -15.38
N TRP A 105 9.52 -15.93 -15.37
CA TRP A 105 10.30 -14.94 -16.09
C TRP A 105 11.38 -14.38 -15.17
N VAL A 106 12.63 -14.79 -15.39
CA VAL A 106 13.78 -14.38 -14.56
C VAL A 106 13.89 -12.87 -14.35
N VAL A 107 13.50 -12.06 -15.34
CA VAL A 107 13.51 -10.59 -15.21
C VAL A 107 12.51 -10.12 -14.15
N PHE A 108 11.33 -10.74 -14.07
CA PHE A 108 10.32 -10.42 -13.08
C PHE A 108 10.83 -10.72 -11.66
N GLU A 109 11.52 -11.84 -11.46
CA GLU A 109 12.11 -12.21 -10.17
C GLU A 109 13.18 -11.19 -9.74
N TRP A 110 14.14 -10.86 -10.62
CA TRP A 110 15.17 -9.85 -10.31
C TRP A 110 14.60 -8.46 -10.03
N VAL A 111 13.59 -8.04 -10.81
CA VAL A 111 12.91 -6.75 -10.59
C VAL A 111 12.18 -6.76 -9.24
N THR A 112 11.51 -7.86 -8.91
CA THR A 112 10.80 -8.01 -7.63
C THR A 112 11.78 -7.95 -6.46
N GLU A 113 12.90 -8.66 -6.53
CA GLU A 113 13.95 -8.65 -5.50
C GLU A 113 14.51 -7.23 -5.30
N LEU A 114 14.86 -6.55 -6.40
CA LEU A 114 15.34 -5.16 -6.35
C LEU A 114 14.30 -4.22 -5.74
N LEU A 115 13.03 -4.39 -6.11
CA LEU A 115 11.92 -3.60 -5.57
C LEU A 115 11.68 -3.88 -4.09
N ALA A 116 11.82 -5.11 -3.63
CA ALA A 116 11.71 -5.46 -2.21
C ALA A 116 12.80 -4.74 -1.39
N TRP A 117 14.05 -4.80 -1.81
CA TRP A 117 15.16 -4.10 -1.14
C TRP A 117 14.99 -2.58 -1.14
N THR A 118 14.64 -2.01 -2.28
CA THR A 118 14.45 -0.55 -2.40
C THR A 118 13.22 -0.07 -1.65
N MET A 119 12.15 -0.85 -1.59
CA MET A 119 10.98 -0.62 -0.74
C MET A 119 11.36 -0.68 0.75
N LEU A 120 12.16 -1.66 1.17
CA LEU A 120 12.63 -1.79 2.55
C LEU A 120 13.48 -0.58 2.99
N ALA A 121 14.38 -0.11 2.12
CA ALA A 121 15.14 1.11 2.36
C ALA A 121 14.24 2.35 2.46
N SER A 122 13.23 2.43 1.59
CA SER A 122 12.29 3.55 1.53
C SER A 122 11.39 3.61 2.76
N ILE A 123 10.84 2.48 3.21
CA ILE A 123 10.02 2.45 4.44
C ILE A 123 10.85 2.74 5.68
N THR A 124 12.10 2.25 5.74
CA THR A 124 13.03 2.58 6.83
C THR A 124 13.28 4.09 6.90
N THR A 125 13.44 4.74 5.74
CA THR A 125 13.57 6.20 5.63
C THR A 125 12.33 6.93 6.12
N LEU A 126 11.13 6.49 5.70
CA LEU A 126 9.86 7.09 6.15
C LEU A 126 9.64 6.91 7.65
N PHE A 127 9.98 5.74 8.20
CA PHE A 127 9.91 5.44 9.62
C PHE A 127 10.84 6.36 10.41
N ALA A 128 12.09 6.53 9.95
CA ALA A 128 13.04 7.45 10.57
C ALA A 128 12.54 8.91 10.56
N ILE A 129 11.96 9.37 9.43
CA ILE A 129 11.34 10.70 9.33
C ILE A 129 10.19 10.86 10.33
N ARG A 130 9.36 9.82 10.53
CA ARG A 130 8.27 9.85 11.52
C ARG A 130 8.81 9.97 12.94
N VAL A 131 9.78 9.14 13.30
CA VAL A 131 10.38 9.13 14.64
C VAL A 131 11.02 10.48 14.94
N ALA A 132 11.74 11.08 13.98
CA ALA A 132 12.31 12.42 14.11
C ALA A 132 11.23 13.52 14.24
N GLY A 133 10.11 13.37 13.54
CA GLY A 133 8.99 14.32 13.53
C GLY A 133 7.96 14.14 14.65
N ARG A 134 8.17 13.26 15.63
CA ARG A 134 7.15 12.94 16.64
C ARG A 134 6.74 14.19 17.46
N PRO A 135 5.46 14.33 17.87
CA PRO A 135 4.99 15.51 18.62
C PRO A 135 5.76 15.78 19.92
N SER A 136 6.28 14.74 20.59
CA SER A 136 7.12 14.89 21.78
C SER A 136 8.49 15.52 21.51
N ALA A 137 8.97 15.53 20.26
CA ALA A 137 10.24 16.12 19.87
C ALA A 137 10.13 17.59 19.41
N GLY A 138 8.98 18.03 18.90
CA GLY A 138 8.83 19.38 18.31
C GLY A 138 7.48 20.08 18.57
N GLY A 139 6.64 19.52 19.44
CA GLY A 139 5.35 20.09 19.83
C GLY A 139 4.41 20.34 18.64
N ARG A 140 3.73 21.49 18.67
CA ARG A 140 2.75 21.93 17.66
C ARG A 140 3.35 22.24 16.28
N ARG A 141 4.68 22.37 16.19
CA ARG A 141 5.37 22.65 14.92
C ARG A 141 5.56 21.39 14.07
N THR A 142 5.35 20.20 14.64
CA THR A 142 5.49 18.95 13.91
C THR A 142 4.30 18.71 13.00
N ARG A 143 4.55 18.13 11.81
CA ARG A 143 3.48 17.70 10.89
C ARG A 143 2.55 16.64 11.48
N PHE A 144 3.02 15.94 12.52
CA PHE A 144 2.31 14.83 13.15
C PHE A 144 1.54 15.26 14.40
N PHE A 145 1.52 16.55 14.73
CA PHE A 145 0.76 17.07 15.86
C PHE A 145 -0.73 16.78 15.67
N GLY A 146 -1.37 16.14 16.66
CA GLY A 146 -2.77 15.73 16.59
C GLY A 146 -3.03 14.42 15.83
N SER A 147 -2.00 13.75 15.31
CA SER A 147 -2.14 12.44 14.66
C SER A 147 -2.10 11.27 15.66
N THR A 148 -2.79 10.18 15.33
CA THR A 148 -2.79 8.90 16.04
C THR A 148 -1.52 8.09 15.72
N MET A 149 -0.42 8.42 16.39
CA MET A 149 0.92 7.91 16.06
C MET A 149 1.04 6.38 15.94
N TRP A 150 0.38 5.63 16.83
CA TRP A 150 0.46 4.16 16.81
C TRP A 150 -0.06 3.55 15.50
N GLN A 151 -1.11 4.13 14.91
CA GLN A 151 -1.66 3.67 13.64
C GLN A 151 -0.64 3.81 12.52
N GLY A 152 0.12 4.92 12.53
CA GLY A 152 1.22 5.14 11.61
C GLY A 152 2.32 4.10 11.75
N TYR A 153 2.77 3.84 12.98
CA TYR A 153 3.80 2.81 13.23
C TYR A 153 3.32 1.41 12.87
N PHE A 154 2.05 1.08 13.12
CA PHE A 154 1.47 -0.19 12.73
C PHE A 154 1.53 -0.39 11.21
N VAL A 155 1.06 0.60 10.44
CA VAL A 155 1.10 0.52 8.98
C VAL A 155 2.53 0.42 8.47
N GLU A 156 3.46 1.23 9.01
CA GLU A 156 4.86 1.18 8.58
C GLU A 156 5.53 -0.15 8.93
N ALA A 157 5.21 -0.75 10.08
CA ALA A 157 5.69 -2.08 10.46
C ALA A 157 5.16 -3.18 9.55
N VAL A 158 3.88 -3.10 9.13
CA VAL A 158 3.32 -4.04 8.14
C VAL A 158 4.04 -3.92 6.80
N ILE A 159 4.29 -2.68 6.33
CA ILE A 159 5.03 -2.45 5.08
C ILE A 159 6.46 -3.02 5.17
N ALA A 160 7.16 -2.78 6.29
CA ALA A 160 8.48 -3.34 6.51
C ALA A 160 8.46 -4.88 6.56
N GLY A 161 7.45 -5.47 7.21
CA GLY A 161 7.24 -6.91 7.23
C GLY A 161 7.06 -7.49 5.82
N VAL A 162 6.21 -6.89 5.00
CA VAL A 162 6.01 -7.28 3.59
C VAL A 162 7.29 -7.15 2.77
N GLY A 163 8.16 -6.17 3.06
CA GLY A 163 9.44 -6.04 2.36
C GLY A 163 10.52 -7.03 2.81
N LEU A 164 10.34 -7.71 3.94
CA LEU A 164 11.30 -8.66 4.50
C LEU A 164 11.01 -10.13 4.13
N CYS A 165 9.80 -10.43 3.67
CA CYS A 165 9.34 -11.78 3.33
C CYS A 165 8.90 -11.84 1.87
#